data_AF-A0A7Y3CSB5-F1
#
_entry.id   AF-A0A7Y3CSB5-F1
#
_cell.length_a   1.000
_cell.length_b   1.000
_cell.length_c   1.000
_cell.angle_alpha   90.00
_cell.angle_beta   90.00
_cell.angle_gamma   90.00
#
_symmetry.space_group_name_H-M   'P 1'
#
loop_
_entity.id
_entity.type
_entity.pdbx_description
1 polymer ?
#
loop_
_entity_poly.entity_id
_entity_poly.type
_entity_poly.pdbx_seq_one_letter_code
_entity_poly.pdbx_strand_id
1 'polypeptide(L)'
;MDLFEHLAAETSQLRETGLFKAERPIASPQDAVIELEDGREVINLCANNYLGLANHPELVEAARAAVDRYGYGMASVRFICG
;
A
#
# COMPACT_ATOMS: atom_id res chain seq x y z
N MET A 1 -34.26 -3.75 8.93
CA MET A 1 -33.05 -3.17 8.36
C MET A 1 -32.24 -4.31 7.80
N ASP A 2 -32.01 -4.34 6.49
CA ASP A 2 -31.11 -5.33 5.89
C ASP A 2 -29.63 -4.96 6.19
N LEU A 3 -28.71 -5.87 5.84
CA LEU A 3 -27.28 -5.67 6.09
C LEU A 3 -26.73 -4.42 5.39
N PHE A 4 -27.17 -4.13 4.17
CA PHE A 4 -26.65 -2.98 3.41
C PHE A 4 -27.17 -1.66 3.97
N GLU A 5 -28.43 -1.62 4.39
CA GLU A 5 -29.00 -0.46 5.09
C GLU A 5 -28.23 -0.18 6.38
N HIS A 6 -27.91 -1.22 7.17
CA HIS A 6 -27.15 -1.07 8.41
C HIS A 6 -25.72 -0.53 8.15
N LEU A 7 -24.99 -1.12 7.19
CA LEU A 7 -23.65 -0.67 6.83
C LEU A 7 -23.64 0.76 6.27
N ALA A 8 -24.66 1.15 5.50
CA ALA A 8 -24.79 2.51 4.98
C ALA A 8 -25.01 3.53 6.11
N ALA A 9 -25.83 3.18 7.11
CA ALA A 9 -26.05 4.03 8.28
C ALA A 9 -24.77 4.21 9.11
N GLU A 10 -24.05 3.12 9.42
CA GLU A 10 -22.79 3.20 10.16
C GLU A 10 -21.72 4.00 9.40
N THR A 11 -21.63 3.79 8.08
CA THR A 11 -20.70 4.54 7.23
C THR A 11 -21.03 6.04 7.22
N SER A 12 -22.32 6.39 7.19
CA SER A 12 -22.77 7.78 7.25
C SER A 12 -22.43 8.41 8.60
N GLN A 13 -22.64 7.67 9.69
CA GLN A 13 -22.26 8.11 11.03
C GLN A 13 -20.74 8.36 11.15
N LEU A 14 -19.90 7.50 10.57
CA LEU A 14 -18.45 7.72 10.53
C LEU A 14 -18.08 9.02 9.78
N ARG A 15 -18.80 9.35 8.70
CA ARG A 15 -18.57 10.59 7.95
C ARG A 15 -18.98 11.82 8.77
N GLU A 16 -20.15 11.78 9.40
CA GLU A 16 -20.67 12.88 10.24
C GLU A 16 -19.79 13.13 11.46
N THR A 17 -19.24 12.08 12.05
CA THR A 17 -18.36 12.17 13.23
C THR A 17 -16.89 12.43 12.88
N GLY A 18 -16.54 12.53 11.60
CA GLY A 18 -15.16 12.77 11.14
C GLY A 18 -14.21 11.57 11.36
N LEU A 19 -14.75 10.38 11.65
CA LEU A 19 -13.99 9.15 11.85
C LEU A 19 -13.81 8.34 10.56
N PHE A 20 -14.50 8.73 9.49
CA PHE A 20 -14.33 8.13 8.17
C PHE A 20 -12.91 8.37 7.63
N LYS A 21 -12.21 7.30 7.29
CA LYS A 21 -10.87 7.35 6.71
C LYS A 21 -10.97 7.32 5.20
N ALA A 22 -10.63 8.43 4.57
CA ALA A 22 -10.39 8.47 3.12
C ALA A 22 -8.91 8.21 2.85
N GLU A 23 -8.63 7.30 1.93
CA GLU A 23 -7.27 7.04 1.46
C GLU A 23 -6.79 8.18 0.56
N ARG A 24 -5.47 8.39 0.52
CA ARG A 24 -4.81 9.30 -0.40
C ARG A 24 -3.86 8.47 -1.26
N PRO A 25 -4.19 8.23 -2.55
CA PRO A 25 -3.34 7.42 -3.40
C PRO A 25 -2.00 8.12 -3.65
N ILE A 26 -0.92 7.36 -3.47
CA ILE A 26 0.45 7.78 -3.77
C ILE A 26 0.79 7.27 -5.18
N ALA A 27 1.16 8.17 -6.08
CA ALA A 27 1.41 7.91 -7.50
C ALA A 27 2.90 7.68 -7.84
N SER A 28 3.80 7.81 -6.86
CA SER A 28 5.23 7.54 -7.00
C SER A 28 5.69 6.34 -6.16
N PRO A 29 6.91 5.81 -6.41
CA PRO A 29 7.59 4.97 -5.43
C PRO A 29 7.76 5.68 -4.08
N GLN A 30 8.03 4.90 -3.03
CA GLN A 30 8.27 5.44 -1.69
C GLN A 30 9.63 6.14 -1.59
N ASP A 31 9.60 7.41 -1.19
CA ASP A 31 10.78 8.23 -0.94
C ASP A 31 10.43 9.32 0.11
N ALA A 32 11.41 10.16 0.47
CA ALA A 32 11.22 11.34 1.30
C ALA A 32 10.28 12.37 0.64
N VAL A 33 10.25 12.42 -0.69
CA VAL A 33 9.30 13.21 -1.48
C VAL A 33 8.48 12.26 -2.35
N ILE A 34 7.16 12.38 -2.30
CA ILE A 34 6.23 11.53 -3.05
C ILE A 34 5.29 12.35 -3.89
N GLU A 35 4.78 11.76 -4.97
CA GLU A 35 3.71 12.31 -5.79
C GLU A 35 2.37 11.74 -5.36
N LEU A 36 1.36 12.59 -5.20
CA LEU A 36 -0.04 12.19 -5.02
C LEU A 36 -0.73 12.05 -6.38
N GLU A 37 -1.87 11.34 -6.43
CA GLU A 37 -2.63 11.15 -7.68
C GLU A 37 -3.06 12.47 -8.36
N ASP A 38 -3.20 13.55 -7.61
CA ASP A 38 -3.49 14.89 -8.15
C ASP A 38 -2.25 15.65 -8.65
N GLY A 39 -1.10 14.98 -8.75
CA GLY A 39 0.17 15.51 -9.27
C GLY A 39 0.95 16.37 -8.29
N ARG A 40 0.51 16.50 -7.03
CA ARG A 40 1.25 17.27 -6.02
C ARG A 40 2.42 16.46 -5.48
N GLU A 41 3.58 17.11 -5.43
CA GLU A 41 4.74 16.62 -4.69
C GLU A 41 4.69 17.08 -3.23
N VAL A 42 4.89 16.15 -2.30
CA VAL A 42 4.85 16.40 -0.86
C VAL A 42 5.97 15.68 -0.12
N ILE A 43 6.42 16.24 1.01
CA ILE A 43 7.35 15.57 1.91
C ILE A 43 6.59 14.51 2.71
N ASN A 44 7.06 13.26 2.66
CA ASN A 44 6.43 12.13 3.32
C ASN A 44 6.98 11.94 4.75
N LEU A 45 6.26 12.46 5.74
CA LEU A 45 6.61 12.36 7.17
C LEU A 45 5.79 11.31 7.93
N CYS A 46 5.00 10.49 7.23
CA CYS A 46 4.15 9.46 7.84
C CYS A 46 4.49 8.04 7.37
N ALA A 47 5.53 7.87 6.56
CA ALA A 47 6.01 6.55 6.16
C ALA A 47 6.82 5.85 7.26
N ASN A 48 6.74 4.53 7.28
CA ASN A 48 7.59 3.66 8.08
C ASN A 48 8.91 3.30 7.36
N ASN A 49 9.29 4.05 6.32
CA ASN A 49 10.48 3.83 5.50
C ASN A 49 11.71 4.50 6.14
N TYR A 50 12.03 4.14 7.39
CA TYR A 50 12.99 4.86 8.23
C TYR A 50 14.41 4.97 7.65
N LEU A 51 14.84 3.94 6.90
CA LEU A 51 16.16 3.86 6.29
C LEU A 51 16.16 4.23 4.80
N GLY A 52 15.01 4.59 4.23
CA GLY A 52 14.90 4.88 2.79
C GLY A 52 14.99 3.66 1.88
N LEU A 53 14.89 2.43 2.41
CA LEU A 53 15.15 1.21 1.64
C LEU A 53 13.97 0.74 0.78
N ALA A 54 12.76 1.26 1.00
CA ALA A 54 11.55 0.79 0.29
C ALA A 54 11.64 0.90 -1.26
N ASN A 55 12.43 1.84 -1.78
CA ASN A 55 12.69 2.01 -3.21
C ASN A 55 14.19 2.04 -3.55
N HIS A 56 15.03 1.40 -2.72
CA HIS A 56 16.47 1.42 -2.96
C HIS A 56 16.83 0.62 -4.22
N PRO A 57 17.66 1.16 -5.15
CA PRO A 57 17.94 0.52 -6.44
C PRO A 57 18.45 -0.92 -6.32
N GLU A 58 19.36 -1.20 -5.38
CA GLU A 58 19.89 -2.56 -5.20
C GLU A 58 18.81 -3.57 -4.77
N LEU A 59 17.81 -3.14 -3.98
CA LEU A 59 16.73 -4.02 -3.54
C LEU A 59 15.75 -4.29 -4.69
N VAL A 60 15.47 -3.26 -5.50
CA VAL A 60 14.63 -3.40 -6.70
C VAL A 60 15.26 -4.38 -7.68
N GLU A 61 16.56 -4.25 -7.96
CA GLU A 61 17.27 -5.16 -8.87
C GLU A 61 17.36 -6.59 -8.30
N ALA A 62 17.62 -6.74 -7.00
CA ALA A 62 17.61 -8.04 -6.35
C ALA A 62 16.24 -8.73 -6.45
N ALA A 63 15.14 -7.97 -6.30
CA ALA A 63 13.79 -8.49 -6.45
C ALA A 63 13.50 -8.92 -7.90
N ARG A 64 13.90 -8.13 -8.90
CA ARG A 64 13.76 -8.49 -10.33
C ARG A 64 14.50 -9.80 -10.64
N ALA A 65 15.76 -9.89 -10.24
CA ALA A 65 16.57 -11.09 -10.45
C ALA A 65 15.98 -12.34 -9.76
N ALA A 66 15.37 -12.17 -8.58
CA ALA A 66 14.71 -13.26 -7.88
C ALA A 66 13.46 -13.73 -8.63
N VAL A 67 12.64 -12.83 -9.16
CA VAL A 67 11.46 -13.19 -9.97
C VAL A 67 11.88 -13.94 -11.24
N ASP A 68 12.91 -13.47 -11.94
CA ASP A 68 13.42 -14.16 -13.14
C ASP A 68 13.96 -15.56 -12.82
N ARG A 69 14.61 -15.72 -11.67
CA ARG A 69 15.24 -16.98 -11.25
C ARG A 69 14.25 -17.99 -10.67
N TYR A 70 13.28 -17.54 -9.88
CA TYR A 70 12.43 -18.39 -9.04
C TYR A 70 10.95 -18.38 -9.42
N GLY A 71 10.53 -17.44 -10.28
CA GLY A 71 9.11 -17.19 -10.57
C GLY A 71 8.43 -16.37 -9.48
N TYR A 72 7.16 -16.00 -9.73
CA TYR A 72 6.41 -15.05 -8.90
C TYR A 72 5.85 -15.65 -7.59
N GLY A 73 5.39 -16.89 -7.62
CA GLY A 73 4.72 -17.51 -6.49
C GLY A 73 4.81 -19.02 -6.53
N MET A 74 4.73 -19.64 -5.35
CA MET A 74 4.97 -21.08 -5.18
C MET A 74 3.68 -21.93 -5.26
N ALA A 75 2.51 -21.29 -5.26
CA ALA A 75 1.18 -21.93 -5.33
C ALA A 75 0.94 -23.04 -4.28
N SER A 76 1.66 -23.01 -3.16
CA SER A 76 1.64 -24.06 -2.14
C SER A 76 2.18 -23.54 -0.81
N VAL A 77 2.08 -24.39 0.23
CA VAL A 77 2.67 -24.14 1.56
C VAL A 77 4.09 -24.71 1.65
N ARG A 78 4.86 -24.18 2.61
CA ARG A 78 6.28 -24.54 2.86
C ARG A 78 6.54 -26.03 2.89
N PHE A 79 5.65 -26.78 3.53
CA PHE A 79 5.82 -28.22 3.72
C PHE A 79 5.69 -29.04 2.43
N ILE A 80 4.88 -28.60 1.46
CA ILE A 80 4.59 -29.38 0.25
C ILE A 80 5.57 -29.01 -0.86
N CYS A 81 5.56 -27.75 -1.31
CA CYS A 81 6.43 -27.31 -2.41
C CYS A 81 6.62 -25.78 -2.49
N GLY A 82 6.51 -25.05 -1.37
CA GLY A 82 6.59 -23.59 -1.41
C GLY A 82 6.68 -22.89 -0.08
#